data_AF-A0A920I6T9-F1
#
_entry.id   AF-A0A920I6T9-F1
#
_cell.length_a   1.000
_cell.length_b   1.000
_cell.length_c   1.000
_cell.angle_alpha   90.00
_cell.angle_beta   90.00
_cell.angle_gamma   90.00
#
_symmetry.space_group_name_H-M   'P 1'
#
loop_
_entity.id
_entity.type
_entity.pdbx_description
1 polymer ?
#
loop_
_entity_poly.entity_id
_entity_poly.type
_entity_poly.pdbx_seq_one_letter_code
_entity_poly.pdbx_strand_id
1 'polypeptide(L)' 'MEAELLKKCTDAGIRITAQRALIIETLIVSDDHPDADLVYRRAVERDQSISLPTVYRTLNLLEDAGIIKK' A
#
# COMPACT_ATOMS: atom_id res chain seq x y z
N MET A 1 -11.17 7.29 -5.84
CA MET A 1 -10.67 5.98 -5.38
C MET A 1 -9.17 6.03 -5.08
N GLU A 2 -8.26 6.21 -6.04
CA GLU A 2 -6.82 6.31 -5.73
C GLU A 2 -6.38 7.66 -5.15
N ALA A 3 -6.75 8.75 -5.81
CA ALA A 3 -6.42 10.10 -5.36
C ALA A 3 -6.93 10.41 -3.94
N GLU A 4 -8.02 9.77 -3.51
CA GLU A 4 -8.57 9.93 -2.16
C GLU A 4 -7.72 9.22 -1.10
N LEU A 5 -7.25 8.00 -1.37
CA LEU A 5 -6.43 7.24 -0.43
C LEU A 5 -5.04 7.89 -0.28
N LEU A 6 -4.45 8.33 -1.41
CA LEU A 6 -3.20 9.10 -1.39
C LEU A 6 -3.34 10.41 -0.62
N LYS A 7 -4.47 11.11 -0.78
CA LYS A 7 -4.78 12.31 0.00
C LYS A 7 -4.90 12.01 1.50
N LYS A 8 -5.58 10.93 1.89
CA LYS A 8 -5.65 10.48 3.30
C LYS A 8 -4.25 10.19 3.86
N CYS A 9 -3.37 9.61 3.06
CA CYS A 9 -1.99 9.38 3.47
C CYS A 9 -1.23 10.69 3.69
N THR A 10 -1.32 11.64 2.77
CA THR A 10 -0.66 12.95 2.93
C THR A 10 -1.22 13.74 4.11
N ASP A 11 -2.55 13.71 4.29
CA ASP A 11 -3.23 14.37 5.42
C ASP A 11 -2.82 13.74 6.77
N ALA A 12 -2.51 12.44 6.79
CA ALA A 12 -1.97 11.72 7.94
C ALA A 12 -0.44 11.89 8.14
N GLY A 13 0.23 12.75 7.35
CA GLY A 13 1.68 12.98 7.45
C GLY A 13 2.52 11.81 6.92
N ILE A 14 1.91 10.88 6.19
CA ILE A 14 2.61 9.73 5.63
C ILE A 14 3.37 10.17 4.38
N ARG A 15 4.70 10.05 4.43
CA ARG A 15 5.53 10.24 3.25
C ARG A 15 5.20 9.19 2.18
N ILE A 16 4.70 9.64 1.04
CA ILE A 16 4.49 8.79 -0.14
C ILE A 16 5.79 8.69 -0.94
N THR A 17 6.37 7.50 -1.00
CA THR A 17 7.48 7.14 -1.90
C THR A 17 6.94 6.38 -3.10
N ALA A 18 7.74 6.19 -4.16
CA ALA A 18 7.31 5.41 -5.33
C ALA A 18 6.85 3.99 -4.95
N GLN A 19 7.61 3.28 -4.10
CA GLN A 19 7.23 1.94 -3.62
C GLN A 19 5.91 1.96 -2.82
N ARG A 20 5.70 2.95 -1.94
CA ARG A 20 4.45 3.07 -1.18
C ARG A 20 3.26 3.37 -2.08
N ALA A 21 3.44 4.25 -3.07
CA ALA A 21 2.40 4.55 -4.05
C ALA A 21 1.99 3.28 -4.82
N LEU A 22 2.96 2.49 -5.27
CA LEU A 22 2.69 1.23 -5.98
C LEU A 22 1.97 0.19 -5.11
N ILE A 23 2.36 0.06 -3.83
CA ILE A 23 1.67 -0.81 -2.87
C ILE A 23 0.23 -0.34 -2.65
N ILE A 24 0.02 0.98 -2.51
CA ILE A 24 -1.31 1.59 -2.36
C ILE A 24 -2.17 1.36 -3.59
N GLU A 25 -1.63 1.58 -4.79
CA GLU A 25 -2.30 1.31 -6.07
C GLU A 25 -2.73 -0.16 -6.16
N THR A 26 -1.85 -1.08 -5.77
CA THR A 26 -2.12 -2.53 -5.74
C THR A 26 -3.30 -2.88 -4.83
N LEU A 27 -3.50 -2.16 -3.72
CA LEU A 27 -4.65 -2.34 -2.83
C LEU A 27 -5.95 -1.81 -3.44
N ILE A 28 -5.89 -0.72 -4.22
CA ILE A 28 -7.09 -0.06 -4.77
C ILE A 28 -7.61 -0.79 -6.01
N VAL A 29 -6.72 -1.35 -6.83
CA VAL A 29 -7.08 -2.10 -8.04
C VAL A 29 -7.59 -3.51 -7.70
N SER A 30 -7.42 -3.92 -6.43
CA SER A 30 -7.94 -5.17 -5.89
C SER A 30 -9.45 -5.09 -5.69
N ASP A 31 -10.22 -5.89 -6.43
CA ASP A 31 -11.64 -6.12 -6.13
C ASP A 31 -11.83 -7.09 -4.94
N ASP A 32 -10.76 -7.78 -4.55
CA ASP A 32 -10.64 -8.66 -3.39
C ASP A 32 -9.96 -7.94 -2.20
N HIS A 33 -9.94 -8.59 -1.02
CA HIS A 33 -9.18 -8.13 0.14
C HIS A 33 -7.85 -8.92 0.21
N PRO A 34 -6.78 -8.43 -0.43
CA PRO A 34 -5.56 -9.20 -0.57
C PRO A 34 -4.82 -9.25 0.76
N ASP A 35 -4.29 -10.43 1.08
CA ASP A 35 -3.29 -10.55 2.15
C ASP A 35 -1.95 -9.91 1.73
N ALA A 36 -1.06 -9.71 2.70
CA ALA A 36 0.23 -9.07 2.47
C ALA A 36 1.09 -9.81 1.42
N ASP A 37 0.98 -11.15 1.35
CA ASP A 37 1.73 -11.96 0.39
C ASP A 37 1.20 -11.78 -1.04
N LEU A 38 -0.11 -11.61 -1.22
CA LEU A 38 -0.72 -11.30 -2.50
C LEU A 38 -0.39 -9.88 -2.95
N VAL A 39 -0.42 -8.90 -2.04
CA VAL A 39 0.03 -7.53 -2.32
C VAL A 39 1.50 -7.53 -2.75
N TYR A 40 2.35 -8.27 -2.05
CA TYR A 40 3.75 -8.40 -2.41
C TYR A 40 3.95 -9.01 -3.80
N ARG A 41 3.28 -10.12 -4.10
CA ARG A 41 3.36 -10.78 -5.42
C ARG A 41 2.97 -9.82 -6.55
N ARG A 42 1.87 -9.09 -6.39
CA ARG A 42 1.41 -8.13 -7.40
C ARG A 42 2.34 -6.90 -7.51
N ALA A 43 2.87 -6.41 -6.39
CA ALA A 43 3.77 -5.26 -6.39
C ALA A 43 5.13 -5.59 -7.01
N VAL A 44 5.70 -6.78 -6.73
CA VAL A 44 7.03 -7.18 -7.24
C VAL A 44 7.03 -7.46 -8.74
N GLU A 45 5.88 -7.85 -9.31
CA GLU A 45 5.69 -7.93 -10.77
C GLU A 45 5.88 -6.58 -11.47
N ARG A 46 5.62 -5.47 -10.76
CA ARG A 46 5.74 -4.10 -11.30
C ARG A 46 7.03 -3.41 -10.86
N ASP A 47 7.55 -3.73 -9.68
CA ASP A 47 8.84 -3.24 -9.17
C ASP A 47 9.58 -4.32 -8.34
N GLN A 48 10.60 -4.92 -8.94
CA GLN A 48 11.41 -5.97 -8.32
C GLN A 48 12.24 -5.49 -7.12
N SER A 49 12.37 -4.18 -6.89
CA SER A 49 13.05 -3.63 -5.72
C SER A 49 12.20 -3.68 -4.44
N ILE A 50 10.90 -3.94 -4.57
CA ILE A 50 10.00 -4.09 -3.43
C ILE A 50 10.30 -5.40 -2.72
N SER A 51 10.42 -5.31 -1.40
CA SER A 51 10.59 -6.46 -0.51
C SER A 51 9.32 -6.73 0.29
N LEU A 52 9.10 -7.97 0.72
CA LEU A 52 7.98 -8.32 1.59
C LEU A 52 7.96 -7.46 2.88
N PRO A 53 9.09 -7.21 3.57
CA PRO A 53 9.11 -6.26 4.70
C PRO A 53 8.64 -4.84 4.35
N THR A 54 8.93 -4.35 3.13
CA THR A 54 8.44 -3.04 2.66
C THR A 54 6.92 -3.02 2.57
N VAL A 55 6.32 -4.12 2.10
CA VAL A 55 4.86 -4.28 2.04
C VAL A 55 4.27 -4.25 3.44
N TYR A 56 4.73 -5.10 4.35
CA TYR A 56 4.25 -5.12 5.73
C TYR A 56 4.38 -3.76 6.43
N ARG A 57 5.53 -3.08 6.31
CA ARG A 57 5.72 -1.75 6.89
C ARG A 57 4.76 -0.73 6.33
N THR A 58 4.42 -0.83 5.06
CA THR A 58 3.46 0.07 4.42
C THR A 58 2.05 -0.22 4.90
N LEU A 59 1.64 -1.49 4.92
CA LEU A 59 0.32 -1.91 5.41
C LEU A 59 0.11 -1.52 6.87
N ASN A 60 1.06 -1.83 7.75
CA ASN A 60 0.99 -1.45 9.16
C ASN A 60 0.86 0.07 9.34
N LEU A 61 1.63 0.83 8.56
CA LEU A 61 1.58 2.29 8.64
C LEU A 61 0.25 2.87 8.15
N LEU A 62 -0.42 2.23 7.18
CA LEU A 62 -1.77 2.59 6.75
C LEU A 62 -2.82 2.17 7.78
N GLU A 63 -2.65 1.01 8.42
CA GLU A 63 -3.53 0.51 9.50
C GLU A 63 -3.45 1.40 10.74
N ASP A 64 -2.24 1.74 11.19
CA ASP A 64 -1.98 2.64 12.32
C ASP A 64 -2.58 4.04 12.11
N ALA A 65 -2.62 4.50 10.84
CA ALA A 65 -3.24 5.76 10.45
C ALA A 65 -4.77 5.67 10.26
N GLY A 66 -5.37 4.48 10.45
CA GLY A 66 -6.81 4.25 10.27
C GLY A 66 -7.28 4.34 8.82
N ILE A 67 -6.36 4.25 7.85
CA ILE A 67 -6.64 4.39 6.41
C ILE A 67 -7.15 3.07 5.84
N ILE A 68 -6.62 1.94 6.32
CA ILE A 68 -7.08 0.59 5.98
C ILE A 68 -7.48 -0.17 7.24
N LYS A 69 -8.17 -1.30 7.07
CA LYS A 69 -8.50 -2.24 8.14
C LYS A 69 -8.00 -3.64 7.75
N LYS A 70 -7.70 -4.44 8.76
CA LYS A 70 -7.45 -5.88 8.60
C LYS A 70 -8.65 -6.62 8.04
#